data_AF-A0A447CWM4-F1
#
_entry.id   AF-A0A447CWM4-F1
#
_cell.length_a   1.000
_cell.length_b   1.000
_cell.length_c   1.000
_cell.angle_alpha   90.00
_cell.angle_beta   90.00
_cell.angle_gamma   90.00
#
_symmetry.space_group_name_H-M   'P 1'
#
loop_
_entity.id
_entity.type
_entity.pdbx_description
1 polymer ?
#
loop_
_entity_poly.entity_id
_entity_poly.type
_entity_poly.pdbx_seq_one_letter_code
_entity_poly.pdbx_strand_id
1 'polypeptide(L)'
;MTDTRAAMTLGNMRSLGVRSLDVHCHACDRRVIVPAGRWSDEVEIRRLRFTCLACGARGRPIDVRPDWTEMPVPGSRQGSRARE
;
A
#
# COMPACT_ATOMS: atom_id res chain seq x y z
N MET A 1 -20.15 -17.23 5.51
CA MET A 1 -18.92 -18.00 5.22
C MET A 1 -17.79 -17.01 5.01
N THR A 2 -17.05 -16.70 6.06
CA THR A 2 -15.92 -15.74 5.98
C THR A 2 -14.77 -16.42 5.23
N ASP A 3 -14.40 -15.85 4.08
CA ASP A 3 -13.23 -16.27 3.30
C ASP A 3 -12.00 -16.35 4.22
N THR A 4 -11.49 -17.56 4.41
CA THR A 4 -10.43 -17.89 5.39
C THR A 4 -9.02 -17.62 4.84
N ARG A 5 -8.90 -16.95 3.68
CA ARG A 5 -7.60 -16.44 3.25
C ARG A 5 -7.13 -15.41 4.26
N ALA A 6 -6.05 -15.72 4.98
CA ALA A 6 -5.42 -14.80 5.91
C ALA A 6 -5.18 -13.46 5.21
N ALA A 7 -5.97 -12.45 5.60
CA ALA A 7 -5.84 -11.11 5.03
C ALA A 7 -4.52 -10.49 5.49
N MET A 8 -3.84 -9.77 4.60
CA MET A 8 -2.64 -9.02 4.98
C MET A 8 -3.02 -7.94 6.01
N THR A 9 -2.43 -8.04 7.21
CA THR A 9 -2.49 -7.01 8.25
C THR A 9 -1.32 -6.04 8.13
N LEU A 10 -1.41 -4.89 8.80
CA LEU A 10 -0.31 -3.94 8.87
C LEU A 10 0.90 -4.50 9.61
N GLY A 11 0.70 -5.34 10.63
CA GLY A 11 1.77 -6.05 11.32
C GLY A 11 2.53 -6.98 10.38
N ASN A 12 1.80 -7.77 9.57
CA ASN A 12 2.40 -8.65 8.57
C ASN A 12 3.14 -7.86 7.48
N MET A 13 2.62 -6.70 7.09
CA MET A 13 3.29 -5.80 6.15
C MET A 13 4.61 -5.27 6.72
N ARG A 14 4.60 -4.82 7.99
CA ARG A 14 5.78 -4.26 8.68
C ARG A 14 6.85 -5.32 8.96
N SER A 15 6.48 -6.56 9.23
CA SER A 15 7.44 -7.65 9.41
C SER A 15 8.20 -7.97 8.11
N LEU A 16 7.65 -7.61 6.95
CA LEU A 16 8.32 -7.66 5.64
C LEU A 16 9.17 -6.42 5.33
N GLY A 17 9.27 -5.47 6.27
CA GLY A 17 10.01 -4.22 6.08
C GLY A 17 9.22 -3.11 5.39
N VAL A 18 7.95 -3.34 5.03
CA VAL A 18 7.10 -2.35 4.36
C VAL A 18 6.32 -1.54 5.40
N ARG A 19 6.43 -0.21 5.35
CA ARG A 19 5.85 0.76 6.29
C ARG A 19 4.85 1.71 5.64
N SER A 20 4.75 1.73 4.31
CA SER A 20 3.82 2.59 3.58
C SER A 20 2.79 1.80 2.77
N LEU A 21 1.68 2.46 2.45
CA LEU A 21 0.61 1.96 1.58
C LEU A 21 0.65 2.69 0.24
N ASP A 22 0.56 1.94 -0.85
CA ASP A 22 0.21 2.46 -2.18
C ASP A 22 -1.32 2.51 -2.28
N VAL A 23 -1.86 3.73 -2.41
CA VAL A 23 -3.30 3.98 -2.52
C VAL A 23 -3.60 4.51 -3.92
N HIS A 24 -4.42 3.77 -4.69
CA HIS A 24 -4.75 4.09 -6.07
C HIS A 24 -6.24 4.33 -6.26
N CYS A 25 -6.60 5.52 -6.71
CA CYS A 25 -7.96 5.85 -7.12
C CYS A 25 -8.18 5.55 -8.60
N HIS A 26 -8.90 4.47 -8.91
CA HIS A 26 -9.24 4.09 -10.28
C HIS A 26 -10.26 5.00 -10.99
N ALA A 27 -10.84 6.00 -10.29
CA ALA A 27 -11.79 6.94 -10.89
C ALA A 27 -11.10 8.08 -11.65
N CYS A 28 -9.92 8.51 -11.19
CA CYS A 28 -9.17 9.63 -11.77
C CYS A 28 -7.66 9.32 -11.92
N ASP A 29 -7.30 8.04 -11.82
CA ASP A 29 -5.96 7.50 -11.96
C ASP A 29 -4.87 8.17 -11.08
N ARG A 30 -5.26 8.61 -9.88
CA ARG A 30 -4.32 9.23 -8.93
C ARG A 30 -3.80 8.20 -7.95
N ARG A 31 -2.48 8.19 -7.75
CA ARG A 31 -1.78 7.37 -6.76
C ARG A 31 -1.13 8.25 -5.69
N VAL A 32 -1.17 7.80 -4.44
CA VAL A 32 -0.48 8.43 -3.31
C VAL A 32 0.14 7.36 -2.41
N ILE A 33 1.30 7.69 -1.85
CA ILE A 33 1.94 6.87 -0.82
C ILE A 33 1.53 7.41 0.55
N VAL A 34 1.05 6.53 1.43
CA VAL A 34 0.55 6.88 2.76
C VAL A 34 1.34 6.11 3.82
N PRO A 35 2.06 6.80 4.72
CA PRO A 35 2.69 6.15 5.87
C PRO A 35 1.66 5.42 6.73
N ALA A 36 1.91 4.15 7.03
CA ALA A 36 0.96 3.32 7.76
C ALA A 36 1.09 3.41 9.28
N GLY A 37 2.04 4.20 9.81
CA GLY A 37 2.39 4.23 11.23
C GLY A 37 1.27 4.65 12.19
N ARG A 38 0.21 5.29 11.69
CA ARG A 38 -0.92 5.74 12.52
C ARG A 38 -1.93 4.64 12.90
N TRP A 39 -1.85 3.47 12.27
CA TRP A 39 -2.79 2.37 12.49
C TRP A 39 -2.13 1.21 13.25
N SER A 40 -2.94 0.45 14.00
CA SER A 40 -2.48 -0.71 14.75
C SER A 40 -2.07 -1.88 13.84
N ASP A 41 -1.23 -2.78 14.35
CA ASP A 41 -0.72 -3.94 13.61
C ASP A 41 -1.82 -4.93 13.21
N GLU A 42 -2.90 -5.03 14.01
CA GLU A 42 -4.02 -5.95 13.79
C GLU A 42 -4.97 -5.47 12.68
N VAL A 43 -4.79 -4.24 12.18
CA VAL A 43 -5.63 -3.70 11.12
C VAL A 43 -5.32 -4.41 9.81
N GLU A 44 -6.34 -5.09 9.27
CA GLU A 44 -6.30 -5.63 7.92
C GLU A 44 -6.27 -4.49 6.89
N ILE A 45 -5.35 -4.55 5.92
CA ILE A 45 -5.22 -3.52 4.88
C ILE A 45 -6.53 -3.35 4.11
N ARG A 46 -7.22 -4.47 3.83
CA ARG A 46 -8.51 -4.50 3.12
C ARG A 46 -9.66 -3.82 3.89
N ARG A 47 -9.51 -3.57 5.19
CA ARG A 47 -10.49 -2.85 6.01
C ARG A 47 -10.28 -1.34 6.00
N LEU A 48 -9.11 -0.86 5.55
CA LEU A 48 -8.89 0.57 5.40
C LEU A 48 -9.83 1.14 4.33
N ARG A 49 -10.35 2.33 4.60
CA ARG A 49 -11.22 3.08 3.70
C ARG A 49 -10.60 4.43 3.46
N PHE A 50 -10.54 4.83 2.19
CA PHE A 50 -10.01 6.10 1.75
C PHE A 50 -11.07 6.84 0.94
N THR A 51 -10.95 8.15 0.90
CA THR A 51 -11.69 9.00 -0.03
C THR A 51 -10.67 9.80 -0.84
N CYS A 52 -10.82 9.82 -2.17
CA CYS A 52 -9.94 10.63 -3.01
C CYS A 52 -10.34 12.10 -2.88
N LEU A 53 -9.44 12.94 -2.37
CA LEU A 53 -9.72 14.38 -2.20
C LEU A 53 -9.91 15.12 -3.54
N ALA A 54 -9.38 14.57 -4.64
CA ALA A 54 -9.50 15.19 -5.96
C ALA A 54 -10.88 14.94 -6.62
N CYS A 55 -11.49 13.77 -6.42
CA CYS A 55 -12.70 13.37 -7.14
C CYS A 55 -13.82 12.78 -6.27
N GLY A 56 -13.59 12.60 -4.96
CA GLY A 56 -14.54 11.99 -4.02
C GLY A 56 -14.71 10.48 -4.20
N ALA A 57 -13.85 9.81 -4.95
CA ALA A 57 -13.94 8.40 -5.35
C ALA A 57 -15.17 8.01 -6.19
N ARG A 58 -16.23 8.83 -6.28
CA ARG A 58 -17.43 8.67 -7.11
C ARG A 58 -18.05 7.25 -7.07
N GLY A 59 -18.03 6.61 -5.92
CA GLY A 59 -18.51 5.23 -5.75
C GLY A 59 -17.63 4.13 -6.35
N ARG A 60 -16.47 4.47 -6.95
CA ARG A 60 -15.47 3.49 -7.40
C ARG A 60 -14.56 3.07 -6.24
N PRO A 61 -14.13 1.79 -6.21
CA PRO A 61 -13.20 1.33 -5.19
C PRO A 61 -11.85 2.04 -5.32
N ILE A 62 -11.29 2.42 -4.18
CA ILE A 62 -9.88 2.81 -4.07
C ILE A 62 -9.13 1.55 -3.68
N ASP A 63 -8.13 1.18 -4.50
CA ASP A 63 -7.25 0.07 -4.21
C ASP A 63 -6.20 0.51 -3.18
N VAL A 64 -5.94 -0.36 -2.21
CA VAL A 64 -5.03 -0.11 -1.09
C VAL A 64 -4.17 -1.34 -0.91
N ARG A 65 -2.86 -1.17 -1.08
CA ARG A 65 -1.90 -2.26 -1.04
C ARG A 65 -0.65 -1.84 -0.26
N PRO A 66 0.15 -2.78 0.26
CA PRO A 66 1.51 -2.46 0.68
C PRO A 66 2.29 -1.77 -0.43
N ASP A 67 3.11 -0.80 -0.08
CA ASP A 67 4.10 -0.24 -1.00
C ASP A 67 5.23 -1.24 -1.20
N TRP A 68 5.07 -2.11 -2.20
CA TRP A 68 6.08 -3.12 -2.53
C TRP A 68 7.38 -2.54 -3.11
N THR A 69 7.43 -1.24 -3.40
CA THR A 69 8.68 -0.59 -3.83
C THR A 69 9.68 -0.44 -2.68
N GLU A 70 9.20 -0.48 -1.43
CA GLU A 70 10.05 -0.50 -0.23
C GLU A 70 10.73 -1.86 -0.04
N MET A 71 10.19 -2.92 -0.64
CA MET A 71 10.79 -4.25 -0.58
C MET A 71 11.90 -4.35 -1.63
N PRO A 72 13.18 -4.54 -1.24
CA PRO A 72 14.25 -4.72 -2.20
C PRO A 72 14.00 -6.00 -3.00
N VAL A 73 13.99 -5.89 -4.33
CA VAL A 73 13.87 -7.06 -5.21
C VAL A 73 15.12 -7.94 -5.01
N PRO A 74 14.97 -9.20 -4.54
CA PRO A 74 16.13 -10.08 -4.40
C PRO A 74 16.82 -10.26 -5.75
N GLY A 75 18.10 -9.88 -5.84
CA GLY A 75 18.89 -9.98 -7.07
C GLY A 75 18.93 -8.74 -7.97
N SER A 76 18.32 -7.62 -7.58
CA SER A 76 18.56 -6.34 -8.27
C SER A 76 19.99 -5.86 -7.98
N ARG A 77 20.92 -6.08 -8.91
CA ARG A 77 22.17 -5.31 -8.94
C ARG A 77 21.76 -3.85 -9.14
N GLN A 78 21.79 -3.06 -8.07
CA GLN A 78 21.75 -1.61 -8.18
C GLN A 78 23.03 -1.20 -8.88
N GLY A 79 22.97 -1.11 -10.21
CA GLY A 79 24.02 -0.55 -11.03
C GLY A 79 24.23 0.90 -10.62
N SER A 80 25.44 1.20 -10.16
CA SER A 80 25.94 2.54 -9.90
C SER A 80 25.60 3.45 -11.08
N ARG A 81 24.78 4.48 -10.87
CA ARG A 81 24.79 5.64 -11.76
C ARG A 81 25.73 6.69 -11.16
N ALA A 82 26.77 6.96 -11.94
CA ALA A 82 27.75 8.01 -11.72
C ALA A 82 27.06 9.37 -11.59
N ARG A 83 27.64 10.22 -10.74
CA ARG A 83 27.33 11.64 -10.68
C ARG A 83 27.93 12.31 -11.93
N GLU A 84 27.17 13.21 -12.54
CA GLU A 84 27.67 14.25 -13.44
C GLU A 84 27.60 15.59 -12.71
#